data_AF-M0M1B1-F1
#
_entry.id   AF-M0M1B1-F1
#
_cell.length_a   1.000
_cell.length_b   1.000
_cell.length_c   1.000
_cell.angle_alpha   90.00
_cell.angle_beta   90.00
_cell.angle_gamma   90.00
#
_symmetry.space_group_name_H-M   'P 1'
#
loop_
_entity.id
_entity.type
_entity.pdbx_description
1 polymer ?
#
loop_
_entity_poly.entity_id
_entity_poly.type
_entity_poly.pdbx_seq_one_letter_code
_entity_poly.pdbx_strand_id
1 'polypeptide(L)'
;MTDDTTNSEEGVLELVGRVEGQVRSRREMMGDALKVGAGVTALSALGAGTVAANDDSSSGSGSDDDPSDVDILNYALALEHLEYAFYDEFLADHSEREVESSAVANYFARPTLQYSVYQQIEDVRDHEKAHVDALTETIEQLGGTPVEPADYEFPYDSMEEFVAVADRLETVGVSAYAGAAPMIDSEEVLKAALSIHSVEANHSTYFQLLHLQRPAPNAFNPARTMDQVLPIAKQFIVGAEGGSGDDSEGDDADVIRQTTVQLSGDKEVPPVDTDASGEAGLTLVRRQDGSYAVRYDLSVMNIEDVTAAHFHLGGSEENGPVVAFLYGPNEDGTSEDGQIASGTITESDLVGPLEGKTVADLQSMADEGLYVNVHTKANPDGELRGQVPLE
;
A
#
# COMPACT_ATOMS: atom_id res chain seq x y z
N MET A 1 0.11 17.50 31.57
CA MET A 1 -0.86 16.78 30.73
C MET A 1 -0.26 16.81 29.34
N THR A 2 0.74 15.96 29.13
CA THR A 2 1.57 15.79 27.93
C THR A 2 2.44 14.57 28.24
N ASP A 3 1.89 13.36 28.13
CA ASP A 3 2.64 12.09 28.26
C ASP A 3 1.76 10.87 27.90
N ASP A 4 1.04 10.92 26.77
CA ASP A 4 0.19 9.78 26.34
C ASP A 4 0.39 9.42 24.86
N THR A 5 0.67 10.42 24.00
CA THR A 5 0.87 10.20 22.55
C THR A 5 2.18 9.48 22.20
N THR A 6 3.24 9.62 23.00
CA THR A 6 4.52 8.95 22.73
C THR A 6 4.52 7.45 23.03
N ASN A 7 3.56 6.94 23.82
CA ASN A 7 3.50 5.51 24.17
C ASN A 7 2.75 4.68 23.11
N SER A 8 1.80 5.25 22.39
CA SER A 8 1.04 4.55 21.33
C SER A 8 1.88 4.35 20.07
N GLU A 9 2.62 5.38 19.65
CA GLU A 9 3.56 5.33 18.52
C GLU A 9 4.66 4.29 18.73
N GLU A 10 5.29 4.25 19.92
CA GLU A 10 6.30 3.26 20.27
C GLU A 10 5.72 1.83 20.26
N GLY A 11 4.48 1.63 20.70
CA GLY A 11 3.85 0.31 20.77
C GLY A 11 3.58 -0.33 19.40
N VAL A 12 3.06 0.44 18.45
CA VAL A 12 2.85 -0.02 17.07
C VAL A 12 4.20 -0.27 16.40
N LEU A 13 5.14 0.66 16.50
CA LEU A 13 6.48 0.52 15.90
C LEU A 13 7.30 -0.61 16.55
N GLU A 14 7.13 -0.89 17.85
CA GLU A 14 7.73 -2.03 18.54
C GLU A 14 7.12 -3.36 18.08
N LEU A 15 5.80 -3.43 17.92
CA LEU A 15 5.13 -4.59 17.32
C LEU A 15 5.64 -4.82 15.89
N VAL A 16 5.72 -3.77 15.08
CA VAL A 16 6.28 -3.84 13.73
C VAL A 16 7.73 -4.33 13.76
N GLY A 17 8.59 -3.74 14.59
CA GLY A 17 10.00 -4.12 14.69
C GLY A 17 10.21 -5.56 15.19
N ARG A 18 9.34 -6.03 16.10
CA ARG A 18 9.34 -7.41 16.61
C ARG A 18 8.92 -8.41 15.52
N VAL A 19 7.85 -8.11 14.79
CA VAL A 19 7.38 -8.92 13.66
C VAL A 19 8.41 -8.93 12.52
N GLU A 20 8.97 -7.77 12.14
CA GLU A 20 10.03 -7.65 11.12
C GLU A 20 11.30 -8.44 11.52
N GLY A 21 11.69 -8.40 12.80
CA GLY A 21 12.82 -9.15 13.32
C GLY A 21 12.64 -10.67 13.26
N GLN A 22 11.41 -11.16 13.53
CA GLN A 22 11.08 -12.59 13.53
C GLN A 22 10.91 -13.16 12.10
N VAL A 23 10.38 -12.38 11.16
CA VAL A 23 10.19 -12.80 9.76
C VAL A 23 11.51 -12.89 8.99
N ARG A 24 12.48 -11.98 9.24
CA ARG A 24 13.83 -12.04 8.63
C ARG A 24 14.56 -13.35 8.90
N SER A 25 14.40 -13.93 10.10
CA SER A 25 14.96 -15.24 10.49
C SER A 25 14.47 -16.39 9.61
N ARG A 26 13.21 -16.34 9.15
CA ARG A 26 12.60 -17.37 8.30
C ARG A 26 13.00 -17.27 6.83
N ARG A 27 13.33 -16.07 6.33
CA ARG A 27 13.83 -15.87 4.95
C ARG A 27 15.19 -16.57 4.75
N GLU A 28 16.05 -16.55 5.77
CA GLU A 28 17.29 -17.33 5.78
C GLU A 28 17.03 -18.85 5.80
N MET A 29 15.98 -19.30 6.49
CA MET A 29 15.67 -20.73 6.65
C MET A 29 14.98 -21.37 5.42
N MET A 30 14.16 -20.62 4.67
CA MET A 30 13.51 -21.10 3.43
C MET A 30 14.41 -21.01 2.18
N GLY A 31 15.50 -20.24 2.22
CA GLY A 31 16.50 -20.18 1.15
C GLY A 31 17.22 -21.51 0.88
N ASP A 32 17.28 -22.41 1.88
CA ASP A 32 17.96 -23.71 1.78
C ASP A 32 17.04 -24.88 1.37
N ALA A 33 15.72 -24.71 1.40
CA ALA A 33 14.76 -25.77 1.07
C ALA A 33 14.45 -25.90 -0.44
N LEU A 34 14.86 -24.93 -1.26
CA LEU A 34 14.48 -24.84 -2.68
C LEU A 34 15.39 -25.61 -3.67
N LYS A 35 16.33 -26.43 -3.16
CA LYS A 35 17.28 -27.19 -4.01
C LYS A 35 16.88 -28.64 -4.34
N VAL A 36 15.59 -28.98 -4.31
CA VAL A 36 15.13 -30.31 -4.78
C VAL A 36 14.01 -30.20 -5.83
N GLY A 37 14.44 -30.12 -7.10
CA GLY A 37 13.93 -31.00 -8.17
C GLY A 37 12.57 -30.73 -8.81
N ALA A 38 12.59 -30.00 -9.93
CA ALA A 38 11.87 -30.25 -11.20
C ALA A 38 10.52 -31.03 -11.20
N GLY A 39 9.44 -30.35 -11.62
CA GLY A 39 8.47 -30.93 -12.57
C GLY A 39 6.96 -30.73 -12.33
N VAL A 40 6.32 -30.01 -13.27
CA VAL A 40 5.01 -30.27 -13.90
C VAL A 40 3.70 -29.99 -13.12
N THR A 41 3.09 -28.85 -13.45
CA THR A 41 1.73 -28.65 -14.04
C THR A 41 0.43 -29.06 -13.30
N ALA A 42 -0.44 -28.03 -13.16
CA ALA A 42 -1.91 -28.00 -13.13
C ALA A 42 -2.69 -28.68 -11.99
N LEU A 43 -3.52 -27.91 -11.28
CA LEU A 43 -4.73 -28.43 -10.64
C LEU A 43 -5.98 -27.64 -11.09
N SER A 44 -6.86 -28.39 -11.74
CA SER A 44 -8.21 -28.01 -12.15
C SER A 44 -9.22 -28.31 -11.04
N ALA A 45 -10.28 -27.50 -10.99
CA ALA A 45 -11.66 -27.81 -10.58
C ALA A 45 -11.91 -28.59 -9.26
N LEU A 46 -12.47 -27.87 -8.30
CA LEU A 46 -13.20 -28.38 -7.15
C LEU A 46 -14.38 -29.29 -7.57
N GLY A 47 -14.48 -30.48 -6.99
CA GLY A 47 -15.62 -31.38 -7.18
C GLY A 47 -15.57 -32.67 -6.36
N ALA A 48 -16.32 -32.69 -5.26
CA ALA A 48 -16.98 -33.82 -4.59
C ALA A 48 -16.17 -35.02 -4.02
N GLY A 49 -16.12 -35.13 -2.69
CA GLY A 49 -16.67 -36.29 -1.96
C GLY A 49 -15.76 -37.48 -1.58
N THR A 50 -15.62 -37.66 -0.26
CA THR A 50 -15.61 -38.93 0.54
C THR A 50 -14.31 -39.73 0.82
N VAL A 51 -13.85 -39.54 2.09
CA VAL A 51 -13.43 -40.44 3.21
C VAL A 51 -12.26 -41.46 3.16
N ALA A 52 -11.48 -41.34 4.28
CA ALA A 52 -10.80 -42.36 5.12
C ALA A 52 -9.48 -42.96 4.60
N ALA A 53 -8.40 -43.18 5.36
CA ALA A 53 -7.99 -43.08 6.78
C ALA A 53 -6.42 -43.04 6.76
N ASN A 54 -5.59 -42.80 7.77
CA ASN A 54 -5.64 -43.02 9.22
C ASN A 54 -4.39 -42.32 9.83
N ASP A 55 -4.52 -41.82 11.07
CA ASP A 55 -3.51 -41.55 12.11
C ASP A 55 -2.01 -41.73 11.78
N ASP A 56 -1.22 -40.67 12.00
CA ASP A 56 -0.18 -40.76 13.02
C ASP A 56 0.07 -39.39 13.67
N SER A 57 0.00 -39.39 15.00
CA SER A 57 0.33 -38.29 15.88
C SER A 57 1.79 -37.89 15.72
N SER A 58 2.05 -36.63 15.38
CA SER A 58 3.36 -36.01 15.57
C SER A 58 3.17 -34.69 16.29
N SER A 59 3.32 -34.76 17.61
CA SER A 59 3.57 -33.62 18.49
C SER A 59 4.83 -32.86 18.06
N GLY A 60 4.68 -31.55 17.82
CA GLY A 60 5.61 -30.51 18.25
C GLY A 60 6.95 -30.38 17.52
N SER A 61 7.08 -29.28 16.75
CA SER A 61 8.32 -28.49 16.64
C SER A 61 8.00 -27.13 16.03
N GLY A 62 7.14 -26.33 16.68
CA GLY A 62 7.17 -24.88 16.46
C GLY A 62 8.45 -24.36 17.10
N SER A 63 9.35 -23.77 16.32
CA SER A 63 10.48 -23.00 16.84
C SER A 63 9.94 -21.85 17.71
N ASP A 64 10.63 -21.49 18.79
CA ASP A 64 10.32 -20.35 19.68
C ASP A 64 10.35 -18.96 18.95
N ASP A 65 10.39 -18.93 17.61
CA ASP A 65 10.56 -17.77 16.73
C ASP A 65 9.34 -17.47 15.84
N ASP A 66 8.25 -18.25 15.92
CA ASP A 66 7.04 -18.03 15.11
C ASP A 66 6.10 -17.02 15.79
N PRO A 67 5.47 -16.09 15.04
CA PRO A 67 4.50 -15.18 15.62
C PRO A 67 3.34 -15.98 16.20
N SER A 68 3.00 -15.72 17.47
CA SER A 68 1.85 -16.37 18.09
C SER A 68 0.55 -15.90 17.46
N ASP A 69 -0.55 -16.63 17.64
CA ASP A 69 -1.88 -16.16 17.25
C ASP A 69 -2.19 -14.77 17.81
N VAL A 70 -1.72 -14.46 19.02
CA VAL A 70 -1.86 -13.12 19.64
C VAL A 70 -1.07 -12.05 18.89
N ASP A 71 0.13 -12.39 18.38
CA ASP A 71 0.92 -11.46 17.56
C ASP A 71 0.26 -11.22 16.20
N ILE A 72 -0.29 -12.27 15.59
CA ILE A 72 -1.01 -12.17 14.31
C ILE A 72 -2.29 -11.34 14.48
N LEU A 73 -3.02 -11.54 15.57
CA LEU A 73 -4.22 -10.77 15.88
C LEU A 73 -3.89 -9.30 16.16
N ASN A 74 -2.80 -9.01 16.87
CA ASN A 74 -2.35 -7.64 17.09
C ASN A 74 -1.88 -6.97 15.78
N TYR A 75 -1.23 -7.72 14.90
CA TYR A 75 -0.90 -7.25 13.56
C TYR A 75 -2.17 -6.88 12.77
N ALA A 76 -3.19 -7.74 12.77
CA ALA A 76 -4.48 -7.42 12.14
C ALA A 76 -5.13 -6.19 12.80
N LEU A 77 -5.18 -6.14 14.13
CA LEU A 77 -5.77 -5.03 14.88
C LEU A 77 -5.12 -3.68 14.56
N ALA A 78 -3.80 -3.64 14.34
CA ALA A 78 -3.12 -2.42 13.92
C ALA A 78 -3.59 -1.91 12.55
N LEU A 79 -3.86 -2.82 11.60
CA LEU A 79 -4.38 -2.46 10.27
C LEU A 79 -5.84 -2.00 10.35
N GLU A 80 -6.66 -2.69 11.15
CA GLU A 80 -8.07 -2.33 11.35
C GLU A 80 -8.21 -0.98 12.06
N HIS A 81 -7.29 -0.63 12.96
CA HIS A 81 -7.23 0.71 13.55
C HIS A 81 -6.94 1.80 12.51
N LEU A 82 -6.04 1.53 11.56
CA LEU A 82 -5.71 2.43 10.47
C LEU A 82 -6.92 2.65 9.56
N GLU A 83 -7.60 1.57 9.13
CA GLU A 83 -8.76 1.64 8.24
C GLU A 83 -9.97 2.28 8.93
N TYR A 84 -10.24 1.93 10.20
CA TYR A 84 -11.28 2.61 10.98
C TYR A 84 -11.01 4.12 11.09
N ALA A 85 -9.78 4.52 11.42
CA ALA A 85 -9.41 5.92 11.54
C ALA A 85 -9.61 6.68 10.22
N PHE A 86 -9.20 6.09 9.10
CA PHE A 86 -9.35 6.66 7.76
C PHE A 86 -10.80 7.02 7.44
N TYR A 87 -11.73 6.09 7.65
CA TYR A 87 -13.14 6.35 7.35
C TYR A 87 -13.83 7.23 8.39
N ASP A 88 -13.47 7.11 9.68
CA ASP A 88 -14.06 7.93 10.74
C ASP A 88 -13.67 9.42 10.60
N GLU A 89 -12.42 9.69 10.23
CA GLU A 89 -11.93 11.04 9.90
C GLU A 89 -12.66 11.62 8.68
N PHE A 90 -12.71 10.86 7.58
CA PHE A 90 -13.42 11.28 6.38
C PHE A 90 -14.89 11.66 6.65
N LEU A 91 -15.61 10.83 7.42
CA LEU A 91 -17.02 11.08 7.76
C LEU A 91 -17.21 12.21 8.77
N ALA A 92 -16.18 12.56 9.55
CA ALA A 92 -16.21 13.72 10.44
C ALA A 92 -16.12 15.03 9.67
N ASP A 93 -15.36 15.05 8.57
CA ASP A 93 -15.04 16.25 7.81
C ASP A 93 -15.91 16.47 6.57
N HIS A 94 -16.61 15.43 6.09
CA HIS A 94 -17.45 15.51 4.91
C HIS A 94 -18.93 15.24 5.20
N SER A 95 -19.81 16.05 4.62
CA SER A 95 -21.25 15.83 4.69
C SER A 95 -21.74 14.90 3.57
N GLU A 96 -22.85 14.19 3.81
CA GLU A 96 -23.57 13.41 2.80
C GLU A 96 -23.78 14.20 1.50
N ARG A 97 -24.14 15.47 1.60
CA ARG A 97 -24.37 16.31 0.42
C ARG A 97 -23.11 16.48 -0.43
N GLU A 98 -21.95 16.69 0.20
CA GLU A 98 -20.68 16.87 -0.50
C GLU A 98 -20.32 15.58 -1.23
N VAL A 99 -20.36 14.45 -0.52
CA VAL A 99 -20.08 13.12 -1.07
C VAL A 99 -20.98 12.81 -2.25
N GLU A 100 -22.29 12.96 -2.08
CA GLU A 100 -23.28 12.60 -3.08
C GLU A 100 -23.31 13.50 -4.32
N SER A 101 -22.70 14.69 -4.21
CA SER A 101 -22.55 15.62 -5.32
C SER A 101 -21.25 15.44 -6.11
N SER A 102 -20.30 14.64 -5.61
CA SER A 102 -18.98 14.39 -6.22
C SER A 102 -19.07 13.68 -7.57
N ALA A 103 -18.03 13.81 -8.40
CA ALA A 103 -17.97 13.08 -9.67
C ALA A 103 -17.87 11.56 -9.43
N VAL A 104 -17.18 11.15 -8.37
CA VAL A 104 -17.10 9.77 -7.88
C VAL A 104 -18.49 9.17 -7.63
N ALA A 105 -19.35 9.84 -6.85
CA ALA A 105 -20.69 9.30 -6.57
C ALA A 105 -21.57 9.26 -7.84
N ASN A 106 -21.37 10.21 -8.76
CA ASN A 106 -22.04 10.24 -10.06
C ASN A 106 -21.64 9.09 -11.00
N TYR A 107 -20.63 8.28 -10.67
CA TYR A 107 -20.29 7.07 -11.41
C TYR A 107 -21.51 6.15 -11.61
N PHE A 108 -22.34 6.04 -10.57
CA PHE A 108 -23.55 5.23 -10.65
C PHE A 108 -24.68 5.98 -11.36
N ALA A 109 -25.02 5.57 -12.58
CA ALA A 109 -26.15 6.13 -13.32
C ALA A 109 -27.53 5.87 -12.67
N ARG A 110 -27.61 4.96 -11.68
CA ARG A 110 -28.83 4.68 -10.93
C ARG A 110 -28.86 5.53 -9.66
N PRO A 111 -29.86 6.41 -9.48
CA PRO A 111 -29.93 7.29 -8.31
C PRO A 111 -29.86 6.56 -6.97
N THR A 112 -30.36 5.32 -6.87
CA THR A 112 -30.32 4.54 -5.62
C THR A 112 -28.94 4.04 -5.23
N LEU A 113 -28.01 3.95 -6.19
CA LEU A 113 -26.62 3.54 -5.95
C LEU A 113 -25.71 4.76 -5.84
N GLN A 114 -26.06 5.84 -6.57
CA GLN A 114 -25.44 7.15 -6.40
C GLN A 114 -25.69 7.64 -4.98
N TYR A 115 -26.97 7.89 -4.60
CA TYR A 115 -27.42 8.39 -3.29
C TYR A 115 -27.31 7.38 -2.14
N SER A 116 -26.34 6.47 -2.23
CA SER A 116 -25.97 5.53 -1.19
C SER A 116 -24.46 5.48 -0.98
N VAL A 117 -23.66 6.32 -1.64
CA VAL A 117 -22.20 6.27 -1.54
C VAL A 117 -21.77 6.71 -0.16
N TYR A 118 -22.35 7.79 0.36
CA TYR A 118 -22.08 8.22 1.73
C TYR A 118 -22.44 7.12 2.74
N GLN A 119 -23.64 6.53 2.60
CA GLN A 119 -24.06 5.45 3.50
C GLN A 119 -23.20 4.19 3.35
N GLN A 120 -22.68 3.90 2.15
CA GLN A 120 -21.79 2.76 1.97
C GLN A 120 -20.44 3.00 2.67
N ILE A 121 -19.93 4.23 2.68
CA ILE A 121 -18.73 4.61 3.45
C ILE A 121 -19.02 4.54 4.96
N GLU A 122 -20.21 4.97 5.41
CA GLU A 122 -20.66 4.77 6.80
C GLU A 122 -20.70 3.29 7.20
N ASP A 123 -21.26 2.42 6.34
CA ASP A 123 -21.32 0.99 6.58
C ASP A 123 -19.92 0.37 6.67
N VAL A 124 -18.98 0.78 5.81
CA VAL A 124 -17.58 0.32 5.85
C VAL A 124 -16.91 0.75 7.16
N ARG A 125 -17.00 2.03 7.55
CA ARG A 125 -16.50 2.53 8.84
C ARG A 125 -17.04 1.72 10.01
N ASP A 126 -18.34 1.43 10.01
CA ASP A 126 -19.00 0.63 11.06
C ASP A 126 -18.50 -0.82 11.08
N HIS A 127 -18.17 -1.40 9.92
CA HIS A 127 -17.55 -2.72 9.82
C HIS A 127 -16.13 -2.71 10.39
N GLU A 128 -15.27 -1.75 10.02
CA GLU A 128 -13.91 -1.67 10.56
C GLU A 128 -13.92 -1.47 12.08
N LYS A 129 -14.88 -0.69 12.58
CA LYS A 129 -15.07 -0.59 14.04
C LYS A 129 -15.41 -1.93 14.68
N ALA A 130 -16.30 -2.70 14.05
CA ALA A 130 -16.68 -4.01 14.54
C ALA A 130 -15.52 -5.01 14.48
N HIS A 131 -14.65 -4.92 13.47
CA HIS A 131 -13.42 -5.72 13.37
C HIS A 131 -12.46 -5.37 14.49
N VAL A 132 -12.16 -4.08 14.72
CA VAL A 132 -11.36 -3.58 15.85
C VAL A 132 -11.88 -4.14 17.19
N ASP A 133 -13.18 -4.02 17.44
CA ASP A 133 -13.79 -4.48 18.68
C ASP A 133 -13.67 -6.00 18.85
N ALA A 134 -13.93 -6.77 17.78
CA ALA A 134 -13.85 -8.22 17.81
C ALA A 134 -12.41 -8.75 18.01
N LEU A 135 -11.43 -8.13 17.36
CA LEU A 135 -10.01 -8.47 17.51
C LEU A 135 -9.51 -8.13 18.91
N THR A 136 -9.85 -6.93 19.41
CA THR A 136 -9.53 -6.49 20.77
C THR A 136 -10.05 -7.50 21.80
N GLU A 137 -11.34 -7.86 21.72
CA GLU A 137 -11.94 -8.83 22.62
C GLU A 137 -11.26 -10.20 22.53
N THR A 138 -10.94 -10.65 21.32
CA THR A 138 -10.27 -11.95 21.09
C THR A 138 -8.86 -11.97 21.68
N ILE A 139 -8.09 -10.91 21.50
CA ILE A 139 -6.73 -10.77 22.06
C ILE A 139 -6.79 -10.84 23.60
N GLU A 140 -7.72 -10.12 24.22
CA GLU A 140 -7.90 -10.15 25.67
C GLU A 140 -8.32 -11.54 26.18
N GLN A 141 -9.23 -12.23 25.46
CA GLN A 141 -9.66 -13.59 25.80
C GLN A 141 -8.52 -14.61 25.73
N LEU A 142 -7.57 -14.41 24.81
CA LEU A 142 -6.35 -15.21 24.70
C LEU A 142 -5.28 -14.80 25.73
N GLY A 143 -5.52 -13.78 26.54
CA GLY A 143 -4.61 -13.27 27.56
C GLY A 143 -3.51 -12.36 27.03
N GLY A 144 -3.65 -11.88 25.79
CA GLY A 144 -2.78 -10.88 25.18
C GLY A 144 -3.15 -9.46 25.60
N THR A 145 -2.31 -8.50 25.22
CA THR A 145 -2.60 -7.06 25.32
C THR A 145 -2.89 -6.55 23.91
N PRO A 146 -4.08 -5.99 23.66
CA PRO A 146 -4.40 -5.35 22.38
C PRO A 146 -3.47 -4.16 22.12
N VAL A 147 -3.04 -4.01 20.87
CA VAL A 147 -2.32 -2.83 20.40
C VAL A 147 -3.27 -1.64 20.37
N GLU A 148 -2.80 -0.49 20.82
CA GLU A 148 -3.57 0.76 20.79
C GLU A 148 -3.47 1.42 19.41
N PRO A 149 -4.45 2.25 19.01
CA PRO A 149 -4.36 3.01 17.76
C PRO A 149 -3.18 3.99 17.79
N ALA A 150 -2.55 4.19 16.63
CA ALA A 150 -1.56 5.25 16.43
C ALA A 150 -2.24 6.58 16.05
N ASP A 151 -1.44 7.63 15.95
CA ASP A 151 -1.83 8.86 15.27
C ASP A 151 -1.62 8.67 13.75
N TYR A 152 -2.59 9.10 12.93
CA TYR A 152 -2.59 8.86 11.49
C TYR A 152 -2.67 10.16 10.69
N GLU A 153 -2.15 10.12 9.45
CA GLU A 153 -2.27 11.20 8.46
C GLU A 153 -2.57 10.58 7.10
N PHE A 154 -3.64 11.04 6.45
CA PHE A 154 -4.14 10.45 5.22
C PHE A 154 -3.99 11.38 4.02
N PRO A 155 -3.41 10.90 2.91
CA PRO A 155 -3.00 11.74 1.80
C PRO A 155 -4.12 12.00 0.79
N TYR A 156 -5.15 12.79 1.13
CA TYR A 156 -6.20 13.18 0.16
C TYR A 156 -6.75 14.60 0.40
N ASP A 157 -6.99 15.35 -0.69
CA ASP A 157 -7.67 16.66 -0.67
C ASP A 157 -9.02 16.63 -1.41
N SER A 158 -9.26 15.54 -2.17
CA SER A 158 -10.41 15.37 -3.03
C SER A 158 -11.09 14.02 -2.82
N MET A 159 -12.34 13.90 -3.27
CA MET A 159 -13.07 12.63 -3.22
C MET A 159 -12.40 11.56 -4.09
N GLU A 160 -11.83 11.97 -5.22
CA GLU A 160 -11.11 11.08 -6.14
C GLU A 160 -9.85 10.50 -5.48
N GLU A 161 -9.09 11.32 -4.75
CA GLU A 161 -7.91 10.87 -3.99
C GLU A 161 -8.30 10.03 -2.77
N PHE A 162 -9.34 10.41 -2.03
CA PHE A 162 -9.89 9.59 -0.94
C PHE A 162 -10.21 8.18 -1.43
N VAL A 163 -10.93 8.06 -2.55
CA VAL A 163 -11.28 6.75 -3.11
C VAL A 163 -10.05 5.98 -3.60
N ALA A 164 -9.01 6.66 -4.09
CA ALA A 164 -7.76 6.01 -4.46
C ALA A 164 -7.01 5.45 -3.23
N VAL A 165 -7.02 6.18 -2.12
CA VAL A 165 -6.46 5.72 -0.82
C VAL A 165 -7.30 4.57 -0.27
N ALA A 166 -8.63 4.66 -0.31
CA ALA A 166 -9.54 3.60 0.12
C ALA A 166 -9.30 2.30 -0.66
N ASP A 167 -9.27 2.37 -2.00
CA ASP A 167 -8.98 1.22 -2.87
C ASP A 167 -7.64 0.55 -2.47
N ARG A 168 -6.62 1.36 -2.16
CA ARG A 168 -5.31 0.86 -1.72
C ARG A 168 -5.38 0.18 -0.36
N LEU A 169 -5.94 0.83 0.66
CA LEU A 169 -6.01 0.30 2.03
C LEU A 169 -6.75 -1.03 2.03
N GLU A 170 -7.94 -1.06 1.46
CA GLU A 170 -8.79 -2.26 1.37
C GLU A 170 -8.10 -3.41 0.64
N THR A 171 -7.44 -3.12 -0.49
CA THR A 171 -6.70 -4.13 -1.25
C THR A 171 -5.49 -4.66 -0.46
N VAL A 172 -4.85 -3.80 0.34
CA VAL A 172 -3.79 -4.20 1.27
C VAL A 172 -4.36 -5.06 2.40
N GLY A 173 -5.46 -4.67 3.05
CA GLY A 173 -6.17 -5.42 4.09
C GLY A 173 -6.53 -6.83 3.63
N VAL A 174 -7.16 -6.98 2.45
CA VAL A 174 -7.45 -8.28 1.83
C VAL A 174 -6.19 -9.14 1.71
N SER A 175 -5.10 -8.57 1.18
CA SER A 175 -3.84 -9.30 0.97
C SER A 175 -3.12 -9.65 2.28
N ALA A 176 -3.27 -8.82 3.32
CA ALA A 176 -2.70 -8.99 4.64
C ALA A 176 -3.37 -10.17 5.37
N TYR A 177 -4.70 -10.20 5.40
CA TYR A 177 -5.46 -11.33 5.95
C TYR A 177 -5.12 -12.65 5.24
N ALA A 178 -5.07 -12.64 3.91
CA ALA A 178 -4.70 -13.82 3.14
C ALA A 178 -3.28 -14.31 3.43
N GLY A 179 -2.32 -13.39 3.63
CA GLY A 179 -0.93 -13.72 3.94
C GLY A 179 -0.71 -14.15 5.39
N ALA A 180 -1.52 -13.62 6.32
CA ALA A 180 -1.48 -13.98 7.73
C ALA A 180 -2.16 -15.33 8.02
N ALA A 181 -3.22 -15.69 7.29
CA ALA A 181 -4.03 -16.87 7.55
C ALA A 181 -3.25 -18.19 7.71
N PRO A 182 -2.20 -18.51 6.90
CA PRO A 182 -1.43 -19.74 7.06
C PRO A 182 -0.59 -19.80 8.35
N MET A 183 -0.41 -18.68 9.05
CA MET A 183 0.36 -18.59 10.29
C MET A 183 -0.52 -18.76 11.54
N ILE A 184 -1.85 -18.77 11.40
CA ILE A 184 -2.79 -18.92 12.51
C ILE A 184 -2.90 -20.40 12.90
N ASP A 185 -2.58 -20.72 14.14
CA ASP A 185 -2.66 -22.07 14.70
C ASP A 185 -4.08 -22.41 15.18
N SER A 186 -4.78 -21.45 15.78
CA SER A 186 -6.14 -21.65 16.29
C SER A 186 -7.17 -21.70 15.15
N GLU A 187 -7.82 -22.85 14.99
CA GLU A 187 -8.88 -23.06 14.00
C GLU A 187 -10.05 -22.07 14.16
N GLU A 188 -10.36 -21.66 15.39
CA GLU A 188 -11.44 -20.70 15.66
C GLU A 188 -11.02 -19.27 15.29
N VAL A 189 -9.77 -18.89 15.56
CA VAL A 189 -9.22 -17.60 15.12
C VAL A 189 -9.15 -17.56 13.59
N LEU A 190 -8.73 -18.66 12.95
CA LEU A 190 -8.68 -18.76 11.49
C LEU A 190 -10.09 -18.61 10.87
N LYS A 191 -11.13 -19.22 11.45
CA LYS A 191 -12.51 -19.05 10.98
C LYS A 191 -12.99 -17.60 11.09
N ALA A 192 -12.65 -16.92 12.19
CA ALA A 192 -12.98 -15.51 12.37
C ALA A 192 -12.24 -14.63 11.34
N ALA A 193 -10.94 -14.84 11.17
CA ALA A 193 -10.12 -14.14 10.18
C ALA A 193 -10.63 -14.34 8.75
N LEU A 194 -11.09 -15.55 8.39
CA LEU A 194 -11.70 -15.82 7.10
C LEU A 194 -13.04 -15.08 6.90
N SER A 195 -13.79 -14.84 7.98
CA SER A 195 -15.03 -14.05 7.92
C SER A 195 -14.72 -12.60 7.61
N ILE A 196 -13.76 -12.00 8.34
CA ILE A 196 -13.32 -10.60 8.12
C ILE A 196 -12.75 -10.45 6.71
N HIS A 197 -11.82 -11.31 6.30
CA HIS A 197 -11.24 -11.30 4.96
C HIS A 197 -12.28 -11.25 3.82
N SER A 198 -13.43 -11.92 3.99
CA SER A 198 -14.50 -11.91 2.99
C SER A 198 -15.27 -10.58 2.92
N VAL A 199 -15.33 -9.84 4.03
CA VAL A 199 -15.90 -8.49 4.13
C VAL A 199 -14.93 -7.49 3.50
N GLU A 200 -13.65 -7.53 3.86
CA GLU A 200 -12.57 -6.74 3.23
C GLU A 200 -12.59 -6.86 1.69
N ALA A 201 -12.78 -8.08 1.19
CA ALA A 201 -12.85 -8.30 -0.26
C ALA A 201 -14.06 -7.61 -0.92
N ASN A 202 -15.17 -7.44 -0.20
CA ASN A 202 -16.33 -6.70 -0.70
C ASN A 202 -16.09 -5.19 -0.68
N HIS A 203 -15.45 -4.68 0.38
CA HIS A 203 -15.07 -3.27 0.49
C HIS A 203 -14.08 -2.89 -0.62
N SER A 204 -12.99 -3.63 -0.77
CA SER A 204 -12.01 -3.48 -1.87
C SER A 204 -12.70 -3.47 -3.23
N THR A 205 -13.63 -4.39 -3.48
CA THR A 205 -14.39 -4.42 -4.75
C THR A 205 -15.24 -3.16 -4.97
N TYR A 206 -15.82 -2.61 -3.91
CA TYR A 206 -16.62 -1.39 -3.98
C TYR A 206 -15.77 -0.16 -4.28
N PHE A 207 -14.64 0.00 -3.59
CA PHE A 207 -13.75 1.14 -3.84
C PHE A 207 -13.02 1.04 -5.19
N GLN A 208 -12.70 -0.16 -5.67
CA GLN A 208 -12.26 -0.35 -7.07
C GLN A 208 -13.27 0.23 -8.08
N LEU A 209 -14.57 0.02 -7.85
CA LEU A 209 -15.60 0.57 -8.74
C LEU A 209 -15.64 2.10 -8.70
N LEU A 210 -15.60 2.68 -7.51
CA LEU A 210 -15.58 4.14 -7.34
C LEU A 210 -14.30 4.76 -7.92
N HIS A 211 -13.17 4.07 -7.83
CA HIS A 211 -11.88 4.47 -8.38
C HIS A 211 -11.79 4.24 -9.89
N LEU A 212 -12.91 3.89 -10.55
CA LEU A 212 -12.99 3.60 -11.99
C LEU A 212 -12.06 2.45 -12.44
N GLN A 213 -11.70 1.57 -11.50
CA GLN A 213 -10.95 0.34 -11.76
C GLN A 213 -11.90 -0.81 -12.09
N ARG A 214 -11.33 -1.87 -12.67
CA ARG A 214 -12.08 -3.11 -12.89
C ARG A 214 -12.19 -3.88 -11.58
N PRO A 215 -13.40 -4.12 -11.05
CA PRO A 215 -13.57 -4.90 -9.84
C PRO A 215 -13.11 -6.35 -10.04
N ALA A 216 -12.46 -6.92 -9.02
CA ALA A 216 -11.97 -8.30 -9.03
C ALA A 216 -11.24 -8.66 -10.34
N PRO A 217 -10.15 -7.94 -10.69
CA PRO A 217 -9.50 -8.06 -11.99
C PRO A 217 -8.84 -9.43 -12.21
N ASN A 218 -8.56 -10.15 -11.11
CA ASN A 218 -7.89 -11.45 -11.11
C ASN A 218 -8.78 -12.54 -10.51
N ALA A 219 -8.56 -13.79 -10.92
CA ALA A 219 -9.26 -14.95 -10.35
C ALA A 219 -8.78 -15.30 -8.93
N PHE A 220 -7.63 -14.77 -8.52
CA PHE A 220 -7.01 -14.95 -7.21
C PHE A 220 -6.41 -13.63 -6.76
N ASN A 221 -6.68 -13.23 -5.53
CA ASN A 221 -6.01 -12.08 -4.91
C ASN A 221 -4.65 -12.53 -4.38
N PRO A 222 -3.54 -11.83 -4.68
CA PRO A 222 -2.23 -12.16 -4.14
C PRO A 222 -2.21 -11.91 -2.63
N ALA A 223 -1.59 -12.82 -1.89
CA ALA A 223 -1.31 -12.64 -0.47
C ALA A 223 0.01 -11.85 -0.30
N ARG A 224 0.03 -10.89 0.62
CA ARG A 224 1.25 -10.16 1.01
C ARG A 224 1.72 -10.66 2.38
N THR A 225 3.03 -10.83 2.54
CA THR A 225 3.60 -11.13 3.87
C THR A 225 3.51 -9.90 4.77
N MET A 226 3.56 -10.07 6.09
CA MET A 226 3.59 -8.94 7.04
C MET A 226 4.68 -7.92 6.67
N ASP A 227 5.90 -8.37 6.35
CA ASP A 227 7.01 -7.52 5.85
C ASP A 227 6.67 -6.66 4.63
N GLN A 228 5.73 -7.10 3.78
CA GLN A 228 5.32 -6.37 2.58
C GLN A 228 4.18 -5.41 2.87
N VAL A 229 3.38 -5.67 3.90
CA VAL A 229 2.24 -4.83 4.30
C VAL A 229 2.70 -3.69 5.21
N LEU A 230 3.60 -3.98 6.15
CA LEU A 230 4.01 -3.03 7.18
C LEU A 230 4.60 -1.73 6.62
N PRO A 231 5.47 -1.73 5.59
CA PRO A 231 5.93 -0.48 4.96
C PRO A 231 4.80 0.33 4.32
N ILE A 232 3.78 -0.34 3.78
CA ILE A 232 2.61 0.32 3.19
C ILE A 232 1.76 0.96 4.29
N ALA A 233 1.50 0.26 5.40
CA ALA A 233 0.74 0.84 6.51
C ALA A 233 1.50 2.00 7.21
N LYS A 234 2.82 1.86 7.37
CA LYS A 234 3.69 2.84 8.03
C LYS A 234 3.64 4.24 7.41
N GLN A 235 3.38 4.36 6.11
CA GLN A 235 3.35 5.67 5.44
C GLN A 235 2.22 6.59 5.94
N PHE A 236 1.21 6.02 6.61
CA PHE A 236 0.04 6.75 7.12
C PHE A 236 0.13 7.03 8.63
N ILE A 237 1.21 6.62 9.31
CA ILE A 237 1.38 6.78 10.75
C ILE A 237 2.22 8.05 11.00
N VAL A 238 1.70 8.98 11.79
CA VAL A 238 2.41 10.20 12.18
C VAL A 238 3.66 9.83 12.98
N GLY A 239 4.79 10.47 12.68
CA GLY A 239 6.04 10.28 13.44
C GLY A 239 6.76 8.95 13.19
N ALA A 240 6.10 7.97 12.54
CA ALA A 240 6.83 6.96 11.80
C ALA A 240 7.54 7.72 10.68
N GLU A 241 8.88 7.82 10.70
CA GLU A 241 9.58 8.45 9.58
C GLU A 241 9.08 7.81 8.29
N GLY A 242 8.28 8.57 7.53
CA GLY A 242 7.60 8.08 6.34
C GLY A 242 8.66 7.45 5.48
N GLY A 243 8.50 6.17 5.17
CA GLY A 243 9.52 5.21 4.72
C GLY A 243 10.49 5.71 3.67
N SER A 244 11.32 6.67 4.07
CA SER A 244 12.63 6.94 3.57
C SER A 244 13.42 5.82 4.19
N GLY A 245 13.32 4.64 3.58
CA GLY A 245 14.36 3.66 3.73
C GLY A 245 15.65 4.36 3.35
N ASP A 246 16.36 4.89 4.34
CA ASP A 246 17.81 4.87 4.36
C ASP A 246 18.21 3.39 4.40
N ASP A 247 17.88 2.68 3.32
CA ASP A 247 18.60 1.52 2.88
C ASP A 247 19.89 2.07 2.27
N SER A 248 20.74 2.59 3.14
CA SER A 248 22.16 2.24 3.10
C SER A 248 22.35 0.74 3.44
N GLU A 249 21.46 -0.14 2.94
CA GLU A 249 21.81 -1.50 2.57
C GLU A 249 22.93 -1.39 1.53
N GLY A 250 24.15 -1.39 2.05
CA GLY A 250 25.36 -1.13 1.32
C GLY A 250 25.48 -1.98 0.05
N ASP A 251 25.93 -1.32 -1.01
CA ASP A 251 26.94 -1.77 -1.98
C ASP A 251 26.84 -3.14 -2.68
N ASP A 252 25.79 -3.92 -2.48
CA ASP A 252 25.71 -5.32 -2.92
C ASP A 252 24.55 -5.60 -3.91
N ALA A 253 23.94 -4.53 -4.45
CA ALA A 253 22.97 -4.61 -5.54
C ALA A 253 23.62 -4.23 -6.88
N ASP A 254 23.41 -5.03 -7.92
CA ASP A 254 23.93 -4.77 -9.25
C ASP A 254 23.18 -3.58 -9.85
N VAL A 255 23.87 -2.45 -10.06
CA VAL A 255 23.31 -1.32 -10.81
C VAL A 255 23.14 -1.73 -12.27
N ILE A 256 21.88 -1.81 -12.72
CA ILE A 256 21.52 -2.20 -14.08
C ILE A 256 21.51 -0.99 -14.99
N ARG A 257 20.93 0.12 -14.52
CA ARG A 257 20.76 1.34 -15.30
C ARG A 257 20.69 2.54 -14.38
N GLN A 258 21.29 3.64 -14.80
CA GLN A 258 21.15 4.94 -14.15
C GLN A 258 20.75 5.96 -15.21
N THR A 259 19.74 6.77 -14.91
CA THR A 259 19.28 7.84 -15.78
C THR A 259 18.92 9.07 -14.97
N THR A 260 19.05 10.22 -15.61
CA THR A 260 18.62 11.51 -15.07
C THR A 260 17.50 12.04 -15.95
N VAL A 261 16.42 12.48 -15.32
CA VAL A 261 15.23 13.02 -15.99
C VAL A 261 15.13 14.50 -15.66
N GLN A 262 15.17 15.35 -16.69
CA GLN A 262 14.92 16.79 -16.50
C GLN A 262 13.42 17.08 -16.59
N LEU A 263 12.94 17.83 -15.62
CA LEU A 263 11.55 18.22 -15.43
C LEU A 263 11.40 19.71 -15.74
N SER A 264 10.39 20.07 -16.53
CA SER A 264 10.10 21.47 -16.86
C SER A 264 8.62 21.68 -17.21
N GLY A 265 8.11 22.91 -17.00
CA GLY A 265 6.71 23.23 -17.29
C GLY A 265 6.35 23.17 -18.77
N ASP A 266 7.30 23.37 -19.69
CA ASP A 266 7.04 23.23 -21.13
C ASP A 266 6.80 21.77 -21.58
N LYS A 267 7.06 20.80 -20.71
CA LYS A 267 6.78 19.39 -20.92
C LYS A 267 5.45 18.94 -20.33
N GLU A 268 4.79 19.78 -19.54
CA GLU A 268 3.43 19.50 -19.06
C GLU A 268 2.45 19.38 -20.22
N VAL A 269 1.36 18.66 -19.96
CA VAL A 269 0.26 18.52 -20.90
C VAL A 269 -1.04 18.93 -20.20
N PRO A 270 -1.53 20.17 -20.42
CA PRO A 270 -0.98 21.23 -21.26
C PRO A 270 0.27 21.92 -20.66
N PRO A 271 1.13 22.57 -21.47
CA PRO A 271 2.32 23.26 -20.97
C PRO A 271 2.01 24.37 -19.96
N VAL A 272 2.83 24.45 -18.90
CA VAL A 272 2.77 25.47 -17.84
C VAL A 272 3.88 26.50 -18.06
N ASP A 273 3.53 27.79 -17.99
CA ASP A 273 4.48 28.91 -18.09
C ASP A 273 5.07 29.19 -16.69
N THR A 274 6.22 28.58 -16.42
CA THR A 274 6.93 28.69 -15.13
C THR A 274 8.45 28.73 -15.37
N ASP A 275 9.17 29.42 -14.49
CA ASP A 275 10.64 29.39 -14.43
C ASP A 275 11.15 28.23 -13.54
N ALA A 276 10.23 27.46 -12.94
CA ALA A 276 10.53 26.28 -12.15
C ALA A 276 11.17 25.18 -13.00
N SER A 277 12.05 24.40 -12.38
CA SER A 277 12.70 23.26 -13.00
C SER A 277 12.92 22.15 -11.98
N GLY A 278 13.09 20.93 -12.46
CA GLY A 278 13.43 19.80 -11.60
C GLY A 278 14.33 18.79 -12.27
N GLU A 279 14.90 17.91 -11.46
CA GLU A 279 15.72 16.80 -11.87
C GLU A 279 15.36 15.57 -11.03
N ALA A 280 15.11 14.44 -11.68
CA ALA A 280 14.98 13.16 -11.00
C ALA A 280 16.13 12.22 -11.41
N GLY A 281 16.98 11.85 -10.45
CA GLY A 281 17.96 10.79 -10.62
C GLY A 281 17.32 9.44 -10.36
N LEU A 282 17.40 8.52 -11.31
CA LEU A 282 16.78 7.19 -11.23
C LEU A 282 17.82 6.10 -11.45
N THR A 283 17.89 5.14 -10.54
CA THR A 283 18.84 4.01 -10.61
C THR A 283 18.09 2.70 -10.48
N LEU A 284 17.95 1.97 -11.59
CA LEU A 284 17.47 0.59 -11.59
C LEU A 284 18.56 -0.33 -11.06
N VAL A 285 18.24 -1.05 -9.99
CA VAL A 285 19.12 -2.02 -9.36
C VAL A 285 18.48 -3.41 -9.40
N ARG A 286 19.34 -4.43 -9.45
CA ARG A 286 18.96 -5.81 -9.21
C ARG A 286 19.54 -6.28 -7.89
N ARG A 287 18.67 -6.73 -6.98
CA ARG A 287 19.06 -7.21 -5.66
C ARG A 287 19.56 -8.66 -5.72
N GLN A 288 20.23 -9.11 -4.66
CA GLN A 288 20.82 -10.45 -4.59
C GLN A 288 19.79 -11.59 -4.67
N ASP A 289 18.57 -11.35 -4.20
CA ASP A 289 17.44 -12.26 -4.31
C ASP A 289 16.87 -12.35 -5.75
N GLY A 290 17.38 -11.52 -6.67
CA GLY A 290 16.98 -11.45 -8.06
C GLY A 290 15.85 -10.47 -8.35
N SER A 291 15.27 -9.83 -7.33
CA SER A 291 14.27 -8.76 -7.47
C SER A 291 14.88 -7.48 -8.06
N TYR A 292 14.03 -6.59 -8.56
CA TYR A 292 14.44 -5.30 -9.10
C TYR A 292 13.88 -4.15 -8.25
N ALA A 293 14.57 -3.02 -8.25
CA ALA A 293 14.07 -1.79 -7.65
C ALA A 293 14.60 -0.55 -8.37
N VAL A 294 13.87 0.55 -8.24
CA VAL A 294 14.30 1.87 -8.72
C VAL A 294 14.62 2.74 -7.52
N ARG A 295 15.90 3.00 -7.28
CA ARG A 295 16.32 4.07 -6.37
C ARG A 295 16.11 5.41 -7.06
N TYR A 296 15.62 6.39 -6.34
CA TYR A 296 15.42 7.72 -6.89
C TYR A 296 15.86 8.83 -5.94
N ASP A 297 16.22 9.96 -6.54
CA ASP A 297 16.31 11.27 -5.92
C ASP A 297 15.51 12.26 -6.78
N LEU A 298 14.85 13.22 -6.13
CA LEU A 298 14.08 14.27 -6.80
C LEU A 298 14.52 15.62 -6.24
N SER A 299 14.96 16.50 -7.13
CA SER A 299 15.34 17.86 -6.82
C SER A 299 14.51 18.86 -7.63
N VAL A 300 14.21 20.00 -7.04
CA VAL A 300 13.47 21.10 -7.68
C VAL A 300 14.20 22.44 -7.47
N MET A 301 13.97 23.40 -8.36
CA MET A 301 14.48 24.76 -8.27
C MET A 301 13.45 25.78 -8.75
N ASN A 302 13.43 26.95 -8.10
CA ASN A 302 12.54 28.08 -8.38
C ASN A 302 11.05 27.69 -8.40
N ILE A 303 10.65 26.80 -7.49
CA ILE A 303 9.27 26.32 -7.37
C ILE A 303 8.73 26.65 -5.98
N GLU A 304 7.43 26.93 -5.88
CA GLU A 304 6.75 27.24 -4.62
C GLU A 304 5.64 26.23 -4.37
N ASP A 305 5.45 25.90 -3.09
CA ASP A 305 4.36 25.08 -2.56
C ASP A 305 4.21 23.72 -3.26
N VAL A 306 5.30 22.98 -3.41
CA VAL A 306 5.28 21.59 -3.92
C VAL A 306 4.46 20.72 -2.99
N THR A 307 3.40 20.11 -3.53
CA THR A 307 2.46 19.28 -2.77
C THR A 307 2.69 17.81 -3.00
N ALA A 308 3.01 17.38 -4.23
CA ALA A 308 3.18 15.95 -4.54
C ALA A 308 4.14 15.72 -5.72
N ALA A 309 4.66 14.51 -5.85
CA ALA A 309 5.34 14.05 -7.05
C ALA A 309 5.12 12.56 -7.31
N HIS A 310 5.01 12.19 -8.58
CA HIS A 310 4.59 10.86 -9.00
C HIS A 310 5.37 10.34 -10.21
N PHE A 311 5.42 9.01 -10.34
CA PHE A 311 5.60 8.36 -11.63
C PHE A 311 4.25 8.14 -12.30
N HIS A 312 4.18 8.36 -13.59
CA HIS A 312 3.02 8.10 -14.43
C HIS A 312 3.39 7.26 -15.66
N LEU A 313 2.44 6.43 -16.11
CA LEU A 313 2.55 5.65 -17.33
C LEU A 313 1.87 6.38 -18.50
N GLY A 314 2.65 6.94 -19.42
CA GLY A 314 2.15 7.59 -20.62
C GLY A 314 3.24 8.20 -21.50
N GLY A 315 2.93 8.36 -22.79
CA GLY A 315 3.81 9.02 -23.75
C GLY A 315 3.87 10.54 -23.55
N SER A 316 4.84 11.20 -24.18
CA SER A 316 5.18 12.62 -23.96
C SER A 316 4.09 13.64 -24.31
N GLU A 317 3.00 13.22 -24.94
CA GLU A 317 1.90 14.09 -25.38
C GLU A 317 0.56 13.78 -24.69
N GLU A 318 0.54 12.86 -23.73
CA GLU A 318 -0.66 12.42 -23.04
C GLU A 318 -0.45 12.29 -21.53
N ASN A 319 -1.52 12.51 -20.74
CA ASN A 319 -1.50 12.27 -19.31
C ASN A 319 -1.85 10.81 -19.02
N GLY A 320 -1.07 10.20 -18.13
CA GLY A 320 -1.17 8.82 -17.75
C GLY A 320 -1.66 8.64 -16.32
N PRO A 321 -2.13 7.44 -15.93
CA PRO A 321 -2.37 7.13 -14.53
C PRO A 321 -1.06 7.12 -13.72
N VAL A 322 -1.17 7.44 -12.43
CA VAL A 322 -0.08 7.29 -11.46
C VAL A 322 0.27 5.81 -11.31
N VAL A 323 1.56 5.52 -11.23
CA VAL A 323 2.08 4.16 -11.05
C VAL A 323 3.03 4.01 -9.87
N ALA A 324 3.51 5.10 -9.29
CA ALA A 324 4.19 5.13 -7.99
C ALA A 324 4.26 6.56 -7.45
N PHE A 325 4.29 6.71 -6.12
CA PHE A 325 4.41 7.99 -5.43
C PHE A 325 5.88 8.26 -5.07
N LEU A 326 6.33 9.50 -5.25
CA LEU A 326 7.72 9.91 -5.03
C LEU A 326 7.86 10.98 -3.95
N TYR A 327 6.86 11.82 -3.77
CA TYR A 327 6.87 12.89 -2.77
C TYR A 327 5.45 13.25 -2.39
N GLY A 328 5.27 13.63 -1.14
CA GLY A 328 4.02 14.13 -0.61
C GLY A 328 2.94 13.06 -0.42
N PRO A 329 1.70 13.49 -0.18
CA PRO A 329 1.27 14.89 -0.19
C PRO A 329 1.88 15.72 0.95
N ASN A 330 1.95 17.02 0.73
CA ASN A 330 2.41 18.02 1.68
C ASN A 330 1.46 19.22 1.59
N GLU A 331 0.47 19.28 2.49
CA GLU A 331 -0.54 20.34 2.52
C GLU A 331 0.06 21.73 2.75
N ASP A 332 1.17 21.83 3.48
CA ASP A 332 1.85 23.10 3.72
C ASP A 332 2.60 23.57 2.47
N GLY A 333 3.00 22.63 1.62
CA GLY A 333 3.80 22.84 0.42
C GLY A 333 5.28 23.03 0.77
N THR A 334 6.17 22.56 -0.10
CA THR A 334 7.61 22.83 0.00
C THR A 334 8.05 23.86 -1.03
N SER A 335 8.72 24.91 -0.54
CA SER A 335 9.22 26.03 -1.35
C SER A 335 10.74 26.18 -1.25
N GLU A 336 11.45 25.07 -1.00
CA GLU A 336 12.91 25.04 -0.88
C GLU A 336 13.56 24.47 -2.14
N ASP A 337 14.60 25.16 -2.63
CA ASP A 337 15.44 24.65 -3.71
C ASP A 337 16.31 23.50 -3.22
N GLY A 338 16.45 22.46 -4.06
CA GLY A 338 17.31 21.31 -3.80
C GLY A 338 16.53 20.01 -3.81
N GLN A 339 17.10 18.99 -3.15
CA GLN A 339 16.49 17.67 -3.05
C GLN A 339 15.29 17.71 -2.11
N ILE A 340 14.12 17.33 -2.62
CA ILE A 340 12.87 17.28 -1.85
C ILE A 340 12.44 15.84 -1.54
N ALA A 341 12.95 14.85 -2.29
CA ALA A 341 12.67 13.45 -2.02
C ALA A 341 13.82 12.53 -2.46
N SER A 342 13.88 11.36 -1.82
CA SER A 342 14.60 10.19 -2.31
C SER A 342 14.00 8.94 -1.71
N GLY A 343 14.14 7.83 -2.42
CA GLY A 343 13.67 6.55 -1.91
C GLY A 343 13.99 5.39 -2.83
N THR A 344 13.39 4.24 -2.54
CA THR A 344 13.51 3.04 -3.37
C THR A 344 12.11 2.53 -3.69
N ILE A 345 11.76 2.52 -4.97
CA ILE A 345 10.52 1.93 -5.49
C ILE A 345 10.73 0.44 -5.75
N THR A 346 9.84 -0.36 -5.20
CA THR A 346 9.77 -1.81 -5.31
C THR A 346 8.42 -2.25 -5.88
N GLU A 347 8.23 -3.55 -6.04
CA GLU A 347 6.96 -4.11 -6.52
C GLU A 347 5.76 -3.75 -5.63
N SER A 348 5.97 -3.54 -4.32
CA SER A 348 4.90 -3.15 -3.40
C SER A 348 4.48 -1.70 -3.52
N ASP A 349 5.32 -0.86 -4.12
CA ASP A 349 5.09 0.57 -4.29
C ASP A 349 4.40 0.90 -5.62
N LEU A 350 4.24 -0.11 -6.48
CA LEU A 350 3.56 0.02 -7.76
C LEU A 350 2.04 0.06 -7.55
N VAL A 351 1.41 1.08 -8.15
CA VAL A 351 -0.02 1.32 -8.09
C VAL A 351 -0.63 1.42 -9.50
N GLY A 352 -1.95 1.56 -9.56
CA GLY A 352 -2.68 1.76 -10.81
C GLY A 352 -2.47 0.58 -11.77
N PRO A 353 -2.21 0.82 -13.08
CA PRO A 353 -1.98 -0.26 -14.03
C PRO A 353 -0.77 -1.17 -13.72
N LEU A 354 0.12 -0.75 -12.82
CA LEU A 354 1.29 -1.52 -12.40
C LEU A 354 1.09 -2.26 -11.08
N GLU A 355 -0.07 -2.14 -10.44
CA GLU A 355 -0.32 -2.84 -9.19
C GLU A 355 -0.19 -4.36 -9.37
N GLY A 356 0.57 -4.99 -8.47
CA GLY A 356 0.84 -6.43 -8.49
C GLY A 356 1.77 -6.89 -9.63
N LYS A 357 2.35 -5.96 -10.40
CA LYS A 357 3.41 -6.25 -11.36
C LYS A 357 4.80 -6.15 -10.73
N THR A 358 5.82 -6.51 -11.50
CA THR A 358 7.20 -6.43 -11.06
C THR A 358 7.87 -5.14 -11.52
N VAL A 359 8.95 -4.71 -10.84
CA VAL A 359 9.80 -3.62 -11.34
C VAL A 359 10.52 -4.00 -12.65
N ALA A 360 10.63 -5.30 -12.94
CA ALA A 360 11.05 -5.76 -14.27
C ALA A 360 9.99 -5.48 -15.35
N ASP A 361 8.69 -5.46 -15.00
CA ASP A 361 7.62 -5.06 -15.93
C ASP A 361 7.67 -3.56 -16.23
N LEU A 362 8.12 -2.73 -15.27
CA LEU A 362 8.43 -1.30 -15.49
C LEU A 362 9.41 -1.11 -16.67
N GLN A 363 10.39 -2.01 -16.84
CA GLN A 363 11.30 -1.98 -17.98
C GLN A 363 10.59 -2.30 -19.29
N SER A 364 9.66 -3.25 -19.29
CA SER A 364 8.91 -3.66 -20.48
C SER A 364 7.84 -2.63 -20.87
N MET A 365 7.34 -1.86 -19.89
CA MET A 365 6.34 -0.81 -20.07
C MET A 365 6.96 0.56 -20.35
N ALA A 366 8.29 0.67 -20.28
CA ALA A 366 9.01 1.81 -20.79
C ALA A 366 8.66 2.07 -22.28
N ASP A 367 8.36 1.03 -23.06
CA ASP A 367 7.87 1.16 -24.45
C ASP A 367 6.53 1.94 -24.57
N GLU A 368 5.71 1.98 -23.51
CA GLU A 368 4.47 2.76 -23.43
C GLU A 368 4.70 4.19 -22.93
N GLY A 369 5.93 4.50 -22.49
CA GLY A 369 6.33 5.78 -21.92
C GLY A 369 6.12 5.86 -20.41
N LEU A 370 7.16 6.27 -19.68
CA LEU A 370 7.10 6.57 -18.24
C LEU A 370 7.56 8.02 -18.03
N TYR A 371 6.89 8.79 -17.19
CA TYR A 371 7.30 10.16 -16.86
C TYR A 371 7.20 10.45 -15.37
N VAL A 372 8.01 11.40 -14.90
CA VAL A 372 7.92 11.99 -13.56
C VAL A 372 7.12 13.27 -13.65
N ASN A 373 6.29 13.52 -12.65
CA ASN A 373 5.50 14.75 -12.52
C ASN A 373 5.61 15.32 -11.11
N VAL A 374 5.61 16.65 -10.99
CA VAL A 374 5.63 17.39 -9.72
C VAL A 374 4.46 18.36 -9.71
N HIS A 375 3.72 18.37 -8.61
CA HIS A 375 2.51 19.16 -8.40
C HIS A 375 2.79 20.25 -7.36
N THR A 376 2.12 21.39 -7.52
CA THR A 376 2.15 22.48 -6.56
C THR A 376 0.73 22.94 -6.24
N LYS A 377 0.55 23.73 -5.17
CA LYS A 377 -0.75 24.37 -4.89
C LYS A 377 -1.27 25.21 -6.04
N ALA A 378 -0.37 25.86 -6.79
CA ALA A 378 -0.73 26.70 -7.92
C ALA A 378 -1.11 25.88 -9.16
N ASN A 379 -0.48 24.72 -9.34
CA ASN A 379 -0.67 23.82 -10.47
C ASN A 379 -0.95 22.39 -9.98
N PRO A 380 -2.16 22.11 -9.44
CA PRO A 380 -2.49 20.81 -8.86
C PRO A 380 -2.50 19.68 -9.91
N ASP A 381 -2.78 19.98 -11.18
CA ASP A 381 -2.72 19.01 -12.28
C ASP A 381 -1.28 18.69 -12.75
N GLY A 382 -0.27 19.41 -12.21
CA GLY A 382 1.15 19.27 -12.55
C GLY A 382 1.79 20.62 -12.93
N GLU A 383 2.95 20.92 -12.33
CA GLU A 383 3.79 22.08 -12.67
C GLU A 383 5.00 21.68 -13.52
N LEU A 384 5.63 20.53 -13.22
CA LEU A 384 6.84 20.07 -13.90
C LEU A 384 6.75 18.61 -14.33
N ARG A 385 7.10 18.34 -15.59
CA ARG A 385 7.07 17.00 -16.18
C ARG A 385 8.37 16.67 -16.90
N GLY A 386 8.75 15.40 -16.85
CA GLY A 386 9.94 14.89 -17.53
C GLY A 386 9.79 13.43 -17.94
N GLN A 387 10.03 13.13 -19.21
CA GLN A 387 9.94 11.76 -19.72
C GLN A 387 11.19 10.96 -19.32
N VAL A 388 10.99 9.76 -18.78
CA VAL A 388 12.07 8.81 -18.53
C VAL A 388 12.59 8.28 -19.89
N PRO A 389 13.88 8.44 -20.20
CA PRO A 389 14.40 8.05 -21.50
C PRO A 389 14.45 6.53 -21.68
N LEU A 390 14.15 6.09 -22.90
CA LEU A 390 14.19 4.70 -23.35
C LEU A 390 15.53 4.42 -24.05
N GLU A 391 16.58 4.12 -23.30
CA GLU A 391 17.91 3.78 -23.85
C GLU A 391 18.63 2.70 -23.07
#